data_AF-A0A0K2ZJL0-F1
#
_entry.id   AF-A0A0K2ZJL0-F1
#
_cell.length_a   1.000
_cell.length_b   1.000
_cell.length_c   1.000
_cell.angle_alpha   90.00
_cell.angle_beta   90.00
_cell.angle_gamma   90.00
#
_symmetry.space_group_name_H-M   'P 1'
#
loop_
_entity.id
_entity.type
_entity.pdbx_description
1 polymer ?
#
loop_
_entity_poly.entity_id
_entity_poly.type
_entity_poly.pdbx_seq_one_letter_code
_entity_poly.pdbx_strand_id
1 'polypeptide(L)'
;MQPLRTASFLTLLALSLCACGGTGNHMHSKNGQDVDADGDPIYRKNPHPTQAYRITMTIEDAPGPFGYVSGSAFYEMTNHRECTPVEPIAGVWSKSSEGAIPIHFQKVDETTYVATIYADGMVDADYYGKGVCVFELDGVGITLKATGSIKETRFQPALFKKEIYSPTPKTTYFWKGGYPKDDMANFPDGGKTNIEDFNDNARHNVFKITLAVQKVMQ
;
A
#
# COMPACT_ATOMS: atom_id res chain seq x y z
N MET A 1 -9.13 80.11 13.10
CA MET A 1 -10.20 80.17 14.12
C MET A 1 -10.89 78.82 14.17
N GLN A 2 -10.88 78.17 15.33
CA GLN A 2 -11.62 76.94 15.71
C GLN A 2 -13.16 77.16 15.68
N PRO A 3 -14.04 76.19 16.03
CA PRO A 3 -14.05 74.71 15.94
C PRO A 3 -15.44 74.17 15.47
N LEU A 4 -15.65 72.84 15.43
CA LEU A 4 -16.85 72.04 15.83
C LEU A 4 -16.96 70.79 14.96
N ARG A 5 -17.44 69.61 15.39
CA ARG A 5 -17.63 68.91 16.66
C ARG A 5 -18.05 67.49 16.24
N THR A 6 -17.44 66.47 16.86
CA THR A 6 -18.03 65.18 17.27
C THR A 6 -19.23 64.59 16.51
N ALA A 7 -19.10 63.33 16.05
CA ALA A 7 -20.01 62.26 16.47
C ALA A 7 -19.39 60.88 16.18
N SER A 8 -19.24 60.12 17.27
CA SER A 8 -18.85 58.71 17.29
C SER A 8 -20.05 57.86 16.89
N PHE A 9 -19.89 56.89 15.98
CA PHE A 9 -20.84 55.78 15.82
C PHE A 9 -20.06 54.48 15.72
N LEU A 10 -20.21 53.69 16.79
CA LEU A 10 -19.76 52.32 16.93
C LEU A 10 -20.73 51.42 16.14
N THR A 11 -20.26 50.70 15.12
CA THR A 11 -21.02 49.61 14.48
C THR A 11 -20.20 48.33 14.53
N LEU A 12 -20.75 47.34 15.24
CA LEU A 12 -20.31 45.96 15.37
C LEU A 12 -21.11 45.04 14.44
N LEU A 13 -20.57 43.84 14.19
CA LEU A 13 -21.14 42.62 13.54
C LEU A 13 -21.21 42.62 12.01
N ALA A 14 -20.85 41.57 11.27
CA ALA A 14 -20.26 40.26 11.55
C ALA A 14 -19.70 39.69 10.22
N LEU A 15 -18.53 39.05 10.23
CA LEU A 15 -18.05 38.26 9.08
C LEU A 15 -18.71 36.87 9.10
N SER A 16 -19.50 36.55 8.09
CA SER A 16 -19.95 35.17 7.82
C SER A 16 -19.06 34.53 6.75
N LEU A 17 -18.17 33.64 7.17
CA LEU A 17 -17.44 32.70 6.33
C LEU A 17 -18.39 31.57 5.89
N CYS A 18 -18.70 31.46 4.60
CA CYS A 18 -19.26 30.22 4.04
C CYS A 18 -18.11 29.30 3.64
N ALA A 19 -17.74 28.38 4.55
CA ALA A 19 -16.93 27.23 4.24
C ALA A 19 -17.86 26.04 3.92
N CYS A 20 -18.03 25.69 2.64
CA CYS A 20 -18.61 24.40 2.26
C CYS A 20 -17.49 23.36 2.15
N GLY A 21 -17.04 22.83 3.29
CA GLY A 21 -16.26 21.60 3.34
C GLY A 21 -17.22 20.42 3.35
N GLY A 22 -17.27 19.66 2.25
CA GLY A 22 -18.02 18.41 2.19
C GLY A 22 -17.36 17.36 3.08
N THR A 23 -17.97 17.07 4.23
CA THR A 23 -17.66 15.88 5.03
C THR A 23 -18.32 14.68 4.37
N GLY A 24 -17.52 13.72 3.91
CA GLY A 24 -18.02 12.40 3.52
C GLY A 24 -18.71 11.75 4.72
N ASN A 25 -19.95 11.29 4.51
CA ASN A 25 -20.72 10.56 5.50
C ASN A 25 -20.06 9.19 5.72
N HIS A 26 -19.24 9.05 6.76
CA HIS A 26 -18.97 7.75 7.36
C HIS A 26 -20.23 7.32 8.12
N MET A 27 -20.99 6.36 7.58
CA MET A 27 -22.11 5.76 8.30
C MET A 27 -21.54 4.83 9.38
N HIS A 28 -21.54 5.32 10.62
CA HIS A 28 -21.11 4.55 11.77
C HIS A 28 -22.15 3.44 12.06
N SER A 29 -21.74 2.17 12.01
CA SER A 29 -22.62 1.04 12.34
C SER A 29 -22.91 0.99 13.84
N LYS A 30 -24.01 0.32 14.23
CA LYS A 30 -24.52 0.22 15.62
C LYS A 30 -23.51 -0.34 16.66
N ASN A 31 -22.37 -0.87 16.21
CA ASN A 31 -21.31 -1.44 17.05
C ASN A 31 -20.00 -0.64 17.09
N GLY A 32 -19.97 0.59 16.55
CA GLY A 32 -18.74 1.37 16.49
C GLY A 32 -17.74 0.95 15.41
N GLN A 33 -18.16 0.06 14.52
CA GLN A 33 -17.40 -0.45 13.39
C GLN A 33 -17.74 0.39 12.15
N ASP A 34 -16.71 0.91 11.47
CA ASP A 34 -16.89 1.62 10.21
C ASP A 34 -17.14 0.62 9.07
N VAL A 35 -17.98 1.03 8.12
CA VAL A 35 -18.34 0.23 6.94
C VAL A 35 -18.09 1.02 5.66
N ASP A 36 -17.85 0.31 4.56
CA ASP A 36 -17.71 0.89 3.23
C ASP A 36 -19.08 1.17 2.57
N ALA A 37 -19.05 1.54 1.28
CA ALA A 37 -20.26 1.89 0.53
C ALA A 37 -21.21 0.69 0.31
N ASP A 38 -20.68 -0.53 0.32
CA ASP A 38 -21.44 -1.77 0.16
C ASP A 38 -21.94 -2.30 1.53
N GLY A 39 -21.59 -1.61 2.62
CA GLY A 39 -21.95 -1.96 3.99
C GLY A 39 -21.02 -3.00 4.61
N ASP A 40 -19.90 -3.30 3.95
CA ASP A 40 -18.92 -4.24 4.46
C ASP A 40 -17.99 -3.59 5.50
N PRO A 41 -17.59 -4.33 6.56
CA PRO A 41 -16.72 -3.79 7.60
C PRO A 41 -15.37 -3.35 7.02
N ILE A 42 -14.95 -2.14 7.37
CA ILE A 42 -13.59 -1.67 7.06
C ILE A 42 -12.60 -2.36 8.01
N TYR A 43 -11.65 -3.10 7.45
CA TYR A 43 -10.63 -3.80 8.23
C TYR A 43 -9.69 -2.79 8.90
N ARG A 44 -9.45 -2.99 10.20
CA ARG A 44 -8.76 -2.00 11.02
C ARG A 44 -7.26 -2.25 11.06
N LYS A 45 -6.49 -1.17 10.95
CA LYS A 45 -5.05 -1.18 11.17
C LYS A 45 -4.75 -1.21 12.67
N ASN A 46 -3.73 -1.96 13.07
CA ASN A 46 -3.25 -1.98 14.44
C ASN A 46 -2.60 -0.61 14.77
N PRO A 47 -3.09 0.15 15.77
CA PRO A 47 -2.52 1.45 16.12
C PRO A 47 -1.13 1.35 16.78
N HIS A 48 -0.78 0.20 17.35
CA HIS A 48 0.48 -0.03 18.07
C HIS A 48 1.11 -1.38 17.67
N PRO A 49 1.52 -1.55 16.41
CA PRO A 49 2.13 -2.79 15.96
C PRO A 49 3.54 -2.96 16.54
N THR A 50 3.91 -4.21 16.84
CA THR A 50 5.13 -4.58 17.56
C THR A 50 6.06 -5.47 16.76
N GLN A 51 5.54 -6.16 15.74
CA GLN A 51 6.30 -7.15 14.96
C GLN A 51 6.89 -6.50 13.70
N ALA A 52 7.85 -5.60 13.89
CA ALA A 52 8.44 -4.79 12.82
C ALA A 52 9.47 -5.56 11.96
N TYR A 53 9.41 -5.34 10.64
CA TYR A 53 10.35 -5.84 9.65
C TYR A 53 10.82 -4.69 8.75
N ARG A 54 12.14 -4.51 8.64
CA ARG A 54 12.75 -3.57 7.71
C ARG A 54 12.99 -4.26 6.37
N ILE A 55 12.46 -3.68 5.30
CA ILE A 55 12.76 -4.05 3.92
C ILE A 55 13.82 -3.10 3.41
N THR A 56 14.90 -3.64 2.85
CA THR A 56 15.87 -2.91 2.03
C THR A 56 15.74 -3.37 0.60
N MET A 57 15.41 -2.44 -0.30
CA MET A 57 15.33 -2.67 -1.74
C MET A 57 16.55 -2.05 -2.41
N THR A 58 17.30 -2.86 -3.15
CA THR A 58 18.48 -2.43 -3.92
C THR A 58 18.25 -2.71 -5.39
N ILE A 59 18.54 -1.72 -6.24
CA ILE A 59 18.36 -1.78 -7.69
C ILE A 59 19.74 -1.77 -8.35
N GLU A 60 20.04 -2.78 -9.17
CA GLU A 60 21.34 -2.93 -9.81
C GLU A 60 21.17 -2.99 -11.34
N ASP A 61 22.04 -2.29 -12.06
CA ASP A 61 22.13 -2.27 -13.53
C ASP A 61 20.89 -1.77 -14.27
N ALA A 62 20.01 -0.99 -13.62
CA ALA A 62 18.83 -0.41 -14.24
C ALA A 62 19.20 0.54 -15.42
N PRO A 63 18.40 0.58 -16.51
CA PRO A 63 18.67 1.46 -17.65
C PRO A 63 18.56 2.97 -17.33
N GLY A 64 17.92 3.31 -16.21
CA GLY A 64 17.73 4.67 -15.74
C GLY A 64 17.12 4.72 -14.33
N PRO A 65 16.88 5.93 -13.79
CA PRO A 65 16.40 6.10 -12.43
C PRO A 65 14.90 5.79 -12.29
N PHE A 66 14.51 5.25 -11.14
CA PHE A 66 13.11 5.14 -10.74
C PHE A 66 12.67 6.36 -9.93
N GLY A 67 11.82 7.19 -10.53
CA GLY A 67 11.23 8.39 -9.91
C GLY A 67 9.93 8.11 -9.14
N TYR A 68 9.35 6.92 -9.32
CA TYR A 68 8.14 6.50 -8.61
C TYR A 68 8.34 5.11 -8.00
N VAL A 69 8.10 5.00 -6.70
CA VAL A 69 8.08 3.76 -5.94
C VAL A 69 6.86 3.78 -5.01
N SER A 70 6.01 2.77 -5.12
CA SER A 70 4.90 2.53 -4.19
C SER A 70 4.86 1.07 -3.79
N GLY A 71 4.31 0.76 -2.61
CA GLY A 71 4.04 -0.62 -2.24
C GLY A 71 2.89 -0.74 -1.25
N SER A 72 2.47 -1.98 -1.02
CA SER A 72 1.46 -2.35 -0.03
C SER A 72 1.87 -3.64 0.66
N ALA A 73 1.63 -3.73 1.96
CA ALA A 73 1.65 -4.97 2.74
C ALA A 73 0.24 -5.56 2.72
N PHE A 74 0.13 -6.83 2.37
CA PHE A 74 -1.13 -7.56 2.24
C PHE A 74 -1.27 -8.55 3.38
N TYR A 75 -2.46 -8.60 3.96
CA TYR A 75 -2.80 -9.43 5.11
C TYR A 75 -3.99 -10.30 4.75
N GLU A 76 -3.86 -11.60 4.93
CA GLU A 76 -4.89 -12.58 4.60
C GLU A 76 -5.60 -13.05 5.87
N MET A 77 -6.92 -13.19 5.80
CA MET A 77 -7.73 -13.84 6.84
C MET A 77 -7.55 -15.35 6.79
N THR A 78 -6.85 -15.89 7.78
CA THR A 78 -6.55 -17.34 7.85
C THR A 78 -7.77 -18.22 8.13
N ASN A 79 -8.82 -17.64 8.72
CA ASN A 79 -10.10 -18.29 9.05
C ASN A 79 -11.29 -17.61 8.36
N HIS A 80 -11.11 -17.18 7.11
CA HIS A 80 -12.10 -16.42 6.35
C HIS A 80 -13.47 -17.09 6.32
N ARG A 81 -13.55 -18.41 6.13
CA ARG A 81 -14.83 -19.12 5.99
C ARG A 81 -15.61 -19.21 7.31
N GLU A 82 -14.89 -19.22 8.42
CA GLU A 82 -15.43 -19.32 9.76
C GLU A 82 -15.93 -17.97 10.27
N CYS A 83 -15.25 -16.87 9.92
CA CYS A 83 -15.51 -15.54 10.48
C CYS A 83 -16.33 -14.60 9.56
N THR A 84 -16.68 -15.02 8.32
CA THR A 84 -17.43 -14.20 7.36
C THR A 84 -18.74 -14.86 6.91
N PRO A 85 -19.75 -14.08 6.46
CA PRO A 85 -21.01 -14.62 5.98
C PRO A 85 -20.88 -15.28 4.60
N VAL A 86 -21.65 -16.34 4.40
CA VAL A 86 -21.92 -16.92 3.08
C VAL A 86 -23.04 -16.13 2.41
N GLU A 87 -22.88 -15.83 1.12
CA GLU A 87 -23.95 -15.28 0.30
C GLU A 87 -25.11 -16.28 0.19
N PRO A 88 -26.32 -15.97 0.70
CA PRO A 88 -27.38 -16.96 0.85
C PRO A 88 -27.86 -17.58 -0.47
N ILE A 89 -27.78 -16.83 -1.57
CA ILE A 89 -28.27 -17.28 -2.89
C ILE A 89 -27.20 -18.08 -3.63
N ALA A 90 -25.98 -17.54 -3.69
CA ALA A 90 -24.89 -18.12 -4.48
C ALA A 90 -24.10 -19.19 -3.71
N GLY A 91 -24.20 -19.25 -2.38
CA GLY A 91 -23.43 -20.18 -1.56
C GLY A 91 -21.92 -19.92 -1.57
N VAL A 92 -21.51 -18.68 -1.89
CA VAL A 92 -20.10 -18.27 -1.99
C VAL A 92 -19.73 -17.32 -0.85
N TRP A 93 -18.44 -17.28 -0.51
CA TRP A 93 -17.89 -16.27 0.39
C TRP A 93 -17.41 -15.08 -0.44
N SER A 94 -18.27 -14.08 -0.59
CA SER A 94 -18.05 -12.88 -1.40
C SER A 94 -17.14 -11.84 -0.73
N LYS A 95 -17.00 -11.92 0.60
CA LYS A 95 -16.25 -10.96 1.39
C LYS A 95 -14.76 -11.05 1.10
N SER A 96 -14.08 -9.92 1.11
CA SER A 96 -12.63 -9.89 0.87
C SER A 96 -11.93 -10.62 2.00
N SER A 97 -11.12 -11.63 1.67
CA SER A 97 -10.24 -12.25 2.66
C SER A 97 -8.98 -11.43 2.92
N GLU A 98 -8.70 -10.43 2.08
CA GLU A 98 -7.47 -9.65 2.11
C GLU A 98 -7.72 -8.22 2.62
N GLY A 99 -6.78 -7.72 3.42
CA GLY A 99 -6.63 -6.30 3.75
C GLY A 99 -5.24 -5.79 3.33
N ALA A 100 -5.14 -4.49 3.01
CA ALA A 100 -3.88 -3.89 2.56
C ALA A 100 -3.51 -2.63 3.34
N ILE A 101 -2.22 -2.47 3.65
CA ILE A 101 -1.63 -1.28 4.25
C ILE A 101 -0.60 -0.69 3.28
N PRO A 102 -0.77 0.55 2.78
CA PRO A 102 0.24 1.20 1.96
C PRO A 102 1.58 1.31 2.68
N ILE A 103 2.67 1.07 1.94
CA ILE A 103 4.05 1.13 2.42
C ILE A 103 4.69 2.41 1.87
N HIS A 104 5.36 3.14 2.76
CA HIS A 104 6.19 4.27 2.39
C HIS A 104 7.66 3.84 2.27
N PHE A 105 8.18 3.79 1.05
CA PHE A 105 9.59 3.58 0.79
C PHE A 105 10.35 4.90 0.83
N GLN A 106 11.30 5.02 1.77
CA GLN A 106 12.24 6.12 1.83
C GLN A 106 13.44 5.83 0.92
N LYS A 107 13.73 6.74 -0.02
CA LYS A 107 14.94 6.69 -0.82
C LYS A 107 16.15 7.03 0.05
N VAL A 108 17.13 6.12 0.13
CA VAL A 108 18.39 6.31 0.87
C VAL A 108 19.45 6.93 -0.06
N ASP A 109 19.55 6.39 -1.27
CA ASP A 109 20.45 6.85 -2.33
C ASP A 109 19.83 6.54 -3.71
N GLU A 110 20.61 6.66 -4.79
CA GLU A 110 20.12 6.48 -6.15
C GLU A 110 19.53 5.08 -6.42
N THR A 111 20.03 4.05 -5.75
CA THR A 111 19.72 2.63 -6.00
C THR A 111 19.04 1.94 -4.82
N THR A 112 19.00 2.57 -3.66
CA THR A 112 18.56 1.95 -2.40
C THR A 112 17.34 2.66 -1.81
N TYR A 113 16.35 1.85 -1.42
CA TYR A 113 15.15 2.28 -0.71
C TYR A 113 14.94 1.43 0.54
N VAL A 114 14.39 2.03 1.59
CA VAL A 114 14.05 1.33 2.83
C VAL A 114 12.60 1.56 3.22
N ALA A 115 11.96 0.54 3.78
CA ALA A 115 10.63 0.64 4.35
C ALA A 115 10.52 -0.22 5.60
N THR A 116 9.55 0.08 6.45
CA THR A 116 9.17 -0.76 7.59
C THR A 116 7.75 -1.27 7.38
N ILE A 117 7.56 -2.57 7.57
CA ILE A 117 6.25 -3.23 7.62
C ILE A 117 6.08 -3.90 8.99
N TYR A 118 4.86 -4.32 9.30
CA TYR A 118 4.56 -5.00 10.56
C TYR A 118 3.78 -6.28 10.31
N ALA A 119 4.22 -7.40 10.88
CA ALA A 119 3.49 -8.66 10.75
C ALA A 119 2.13 -8.62 11.45
N ASP A 120 2.02 -7.84 12.53
CA ASP A 120 0.80 -7.57 13.30
C ASP A 120 0.15 -6.23 12.91
N GLY A 121 0.23 -5.85 11.63
CA GLY A 121 -0.25 -4.56 11.14
C GLY A 121 -1.78 -4.41 11.08
N MET A 122 -2.53 -5.52 11.05
CA MET A 122 -3.99 -5.55 11.04
C MET A 122 -4.54 -6.05 12.37
N VAL A 123 -5.73 -5.60 12.76
CA VAL A 123 -6.41 -5.99 14.01
C VAL A 123 -7.23 -7.24 13.79
N ASP A 124 -7.02 -8.25 14.63
CA ASP A 124 -7.93 -9.38 14.77
C ASP A 124 -9.20 -8.94 15.51
N ALA A 125 -10.36 -9.09 14.88
CA ALA A 125 -11.63 -8.67 15.46
C ALA A 125 -12.83 -9.42 14.86
N ASP A 126 -13.97 -9.35 15.54
CA ASP A 126 -15.23 -9.84 15.00
C ASP A 126 -15.85 -8.79 14.07
N TYR A 127 -15.48 -8.85 12.79
CA TYR A 127 -15.94 -7.90 11.78
C TYR A 127 -17.39 -8.15 11.35
N TYR A 128 -17.83 -9.40 11.34
CA TYR A 128 -19.11 -9.82 10.76
C TYR A 128 -20.13 -10.39 11.76
N GLY A 129 -19.83 -10.34 13.06
CA GLY A 129 -20.65 -10.94 14.12
C GLY A 129 -20.64 -12.47 14.10
N LYS A 130 -19.55 -13.08 13.61
CA LYS A 130 -19.38 -14.53 13.43
C LYS A 130 -18.17 -15.11 14.18
N GLY A 131 -17.55 -14.30 15.03
CA GLY A 131 -16.30 -14.62 15.70
C GLY A 131 -15.13 -13.85 15.10
N VAL A 132 -13.98 -13.93 15.78
CA VAL A 132 -12.79 -13.16 15.44
C VAL A 132 -12.20 -13.62 14.10
N CYS A 133 -12.09 -12.71 13.13
CA CYS A 133 -11.25 -12.90 11.95
C CYS A 133 -9.78 -12.66 12.31
N VAL A 134 -8.92 -13.61 11.94
CA VAL A 134 -7.49 -13.61 12.25
C VAL A 134 -6.70 -13.28 11.00
N PHE A 135 -6.01 -12.15 11.02
CA PHE A 135 -5.16 -11.68 9.93
C PHE A 135 -3.72 -12.14 10.10
N GLU A 136 -3.08 -12.44 8.97
CA GLU A 136 -1.65 -12.70 8.92
C GLU A 136 -1.01 -11.97 7.74
N LEU A 137 0.18 -11.41 7.94
CA LEU A 137 0.96 -10.82 6.85
C LEU A 137 1.30 -11.90 5.81
N ASP A 138 0.74 -11.76 4.60
CA ASP A 138 0.87 -12.71 3.51
C ASP A 138 1.91 -12.26 2.47
N GLY A 139 2.03 -10.95 2.23
CA GLY A 139 2.94 -10.47 1.20
C GLY A 139 3.18 -8.98 1.17
N VAL A 140 4.12 -8.59 0.31
CA VAL A 140 4.42 -7.21 -0.04
C VAL A 140 4.49 -7.11 -1.55
N GLY A 141 3.66 -6.25 -2.13
CA GLY A 141 3.75 -5.88 -3.55
C GLY A 141 4.37 -4.51 -3.69
N ILE A 142 5.32 -4.37 -4.63
CA ILE A 142 5.99 -3.10 -4.93
C ILE A 142 5.71 -2.75 -6.39
N THR A 143 5.71 -1.47 -6.72
CA THR A 143 5.64 -0.98 -8.10
C THR A 143 6.65 0.14 -8.27
N LEU A 144 7.52 -0.03 -9.26
CA LEU A 144 8.48 0.98 -9.68
C LEU A 144 8.16 1.46 -11.10
N LYS A 145 8.31 2.77 -11.32
CA LYS A 145 8.23 3.40 -12.64
C LYS A 145 9.29 4.49 -12.79
N ALA A 146 9.68 4.78 -14.03
CA ALA A 146 10.70 5.78 -14.32
C ALA A 146 10.30 7.19 -13.85
N THR A 147 9.05 7.61 -14.13
CA THR A 147 8.52 8.92 -13.73
C THR A 147 7.19 8.84 -12.98
N GLY A 148 6.51 7.70 -13.03
CA GLY A 148 5.17 7.52 -12.46
C GLY A 148 4.04 7.60 -13.49
N SER A 149 4.38 7.86 -14.75
CA SER A 149 3.39 7.95 -15.84
C SER A 149 2.59 6.66 -15.99
N ILE A 150 1.29 6.78 -16.31
CA ILE A 150 0.43 5.63 -16.59
C ILE A 150 0.85 4.86 -17.85
N LYS A 151 1.63 5.49 -18.74
CA LYS A 151 2.13 4.86 -19.96
C LYS A 151 3.36 3.99 -19.74
N GLU A 152 4.00 4.09 -18.58
CA GLU A 152 5.23 3.35 -18.26
C GLU A 152 4.93 1.94 -17.78
N THR A 153 5.93 1.06 -17.95
CA THR A 153 5.93 -0.27 -17.37
C THR A 153 5.90 -0.18 -15.85
N ARG A 154 5.10 -1.02 -15.22
CA ARG A 154 5.11 -1.24 -13.78
C ARG A 154 6.03 -2.42 -13.50
N PHE A 155 7.23 -2.16 -13.00
CA PHE A 155 8.11 -3.23 -12.51
C PHE A 155 7.69 -3.60 -11.10
N GLN A 156 7.34 -4.87 -10.87
CA GLN A 156 6.63 -5.31 -9.68
C GLN A 156 7.34 -6.46 -8.96
N PRO A 157 8.49 -6.21 -8.30
CA PRO A 157 9.04 -7.19 -7.38
C PRO A 157 8.09 -7.34 -6.18
N ALA A 158 8.05 -8.54 -5.62
CA ALA A 158 7.17 -8.87 -4.50
C ALA A 158 7.85 -9.82 -3.52
N LEU A 159 7.49 -9.73 -2.25
CA LEU A 159 7.83 -10.73 -1.22
C LEU A 159 6.54 -11.46 -0.84
N PHE A 160 6.58 -12.78 -0.81
CA PHE A 160 5.56 -13.59 -0.17
C PHE A 160 5.98 -13.93 1.25
N LYS A 161 5.03 -14.39 2.06
CA LYS A 161 5.18 -14.80 3.46
C LYS A 161 6.50 -15.51 3.74
N LYS A 162 6.83 -16.54 2.94
CA LYS A 162 8.06 -17.32 3.10
C LYS A 162 9.34 -16.50 2.93
N GLU A 163 9.35 -15.49 2.07
CA GLU A 163 10.51 -14.63 1.85
C GLU A 163 10.59 -13.51 2.88
N ILE A 164 9.47 -13.04 3.43
CA ILE A 164 9.45 -12.06 4.52
C ILE A 164 10.12 -12.62 5.78
N TYR A 165 9.85 -13.89 6.09
CA TYR A 165 10.41 -14.57 7.26
C TYR A 165 11.74 -15.30 6.98
N SER A 166 12.29 -15.15 5.78
CA SER A 166 13.58 -15.74 5.39
C SER A 166 14.72 -14.73 5.61
N PRO A 167 15.90 -15.16 6.09
CA PRO A 167 17.08 -14.29 6.13
C PRO A 167 17.70 -14.09 4.73
N THR A 168 17.32 -14.90 3.75
CA THR A 168 17.85 -14.84 2.38
C THR A 168 17.15 -13.75 1.58
N PRO A 169 17.88 -12.77 1.02
CA PRO A 169 17.31 -11.77 0.13
C PRO A 169 16.67 -12.41 -1.12
N LYS A 170 15.56 -11.84 -1.58
CA LYS A 170 14.90 -12.24 -2.83
C LYS A 170 15.32 -11.32 -3.95
N THR A 171 15.86 -11.89 -5.03
CA THR A 171 16.20 -11.14 -6.24
C THR A 171 15.17 -11.41 -7.33
N THR A 172 14.73 -10.35 -7.98
CA THR A 172 13.88 -10.38 -9.18
C THR A 172 14.60 -9.68 -10.31
N TYR A 173 14.72 -10.37 -11.44
CA TYR A 173 15.34 -9.90 -12.67
C TYR A 173 14.29 -9.37 -13.62
N PHE A 174 14.62 -8.30 -14.33
CA PHE A 174 13.75 -7.61 -15.28
C PHE A 174 14.51 -7.35 -16.57
N TRP A 175 13.83 -7.47 -17.70
CA TRP A 175 14.45 -7.17 -18.99
C TRP A 175 14.58 -5.66 -19.20
N LYS A 176 15.77 -5.18 -19.56
CA LYS A 176 16.03 -3.74 -19.74
C LYS A 176 15.21 -3.12 -20.87
N GLY A 177 14.82 -3.91 -21.88
CA GLY A 177 14.04 -3.41 -23.02
C GLY A 177 12.63 -2.96 -22.67
N GLY A 178 12.08 -3.39 -21.52
CA GLY A 178 10.79 -2.92 -21.02
C GLY A 178 10.84 -1.56 -20.32
N TYR A 179 12.03 -0.95 -20.18
CA TYR A 179 12.22 0.34 -19.53
C TYR A 179 12.35 1.49 -20.57
N PRO A 180 11.74 2.67 -20.33
CA PRO A 180 10.78 2.96 -19.25
C PRO A 180 9.37 2.45 -19.56
N LYS A 181 9.11 1.99 -20.79
CA LYS A 181 7.81 1.50 -21.25
C LYS A 181 7.98 0.30 -22.17
N ASP A 182 7.03 -0.61 -22.08
CA ASP A 182 6.78 -1.68 -23.04
C ASP A 182 5.83 -1.16 -24.15
N ASP A 183 5.50 -2.03 -25.11
CA ASP A 183 4.55 -1.71 -26.19
C ASP A 183 3.14 -1.47 -25.64
N MET A 184 2.79 -2.13 -24.54
CA MET A 184 1.54 -1.93 -23.82
C MET A 184 1.67 -0.88 -22.72
N ALA A 185 0.80 0.13 -22.73
CA ALA A 185 0.73 1.10 -21.64
C ALA A 185 0.37 0.41 -20.31
N ASN A 186 0.99 0.84 -19.21
CA ASN A 186 0.77 0.31 -17.87
C ASN A 186 1.06 -1.20 -17.73
N PHE A 187 1.94 -1.74 -18.59
CA PHE A 187 2.31 -3.15 -18.59
C PHE A 187 2.77 -3.62 -17.20
N PRO A 188 2.15 -4.67 -16.61
CA PRO A 188 2.63 -5.28 -15.38
C PRO A 188 3.79 -6.22 -15.67
N ASP A 189 5.01 -5.81 -15.35
CA ASP A 189 6.18 -6.68 -15.38
C ASP A 189 6.49 -7.20 -13.97
N GLY A 190 6.20 -8.48 -13.71
CA GLY A 190 6.54 -9.16 -12.46
C GLY A 190 7.99 -9.67 -12.41
N GLY A 191 8.73 -9.57 -13.52
CA GLY A 191 10.08 -10.09 -13.65
C GLY A 191 10.16 -11.62 -13.54
N LYS A 192 11.38 -12.12 -13.33
CA LYS A 192 11.69 -13.54 -13.10
C LYS A 192 12.57 -13.70 -11.89
N THR A 193 12.44 -14.82 -11.18
CA THR A 193 13.32 -15.17 -10.05
C THR A 193 14.58 -15.89 -10.48
N ASN A 194 14.59 -16.47 -11.68
CA ASN A 194 15.76 -17.09 -12.30
C ASN A 194 16.06 -16.42 -13.64
N ILE A 195 17.32 -16.07 -13.87
CA ILE A 195 17.76 -15.44 -15.11
C ILE A 195 17.60 -16.37 -16.32
N GLU A 196 17.66 -17.68 -16.11
CA GLU A 196 17.47 -18.70 -17.15
C GLU A 196 16.02 -18.81 -17.64
N ASP A 197 15.06 -18.18 -16.95
CA ASP A 197 13.67 -18.11 -17.39
C ASP A 197 13.46 -17.06 -18.51
N PHE A 198 14.50 -16.28 -18.83
CA PHE A 198 14.52 -15.38 -19.97
C PHE A 198 15.03 -16.09 -21.23
N ASN A 199 14.56 -15.63 -22.39
CA ASN A 199 15.14 -16.06 -23.67
C ASN A 199 16.59 -15.57 -23.83
N ASP A 200 17.30 -16.14 -24.81
CA ASP A 200 18.71 -15.87 -25.09
C ASP A 200 19.10 -14.41 -25.23
N ASN A 201 18.22 -13.61 -25.83
CA ASN A 201 18.47 -12.20 -26.03
C ASN A 201 18.26 -11.40 -24.74
N ALA A 202 17.23 -11.74 -23.97
CA ALA A 202 16.86 -11.01 -22.76
C ALA A 202 17.77 -11.35 -21.57
N ARG A 203 18.23 -12.61 -21.42
CA ARG A 203 19.00 -13.05 -20.24
C ARG A 203 20.31 -12.28 -20.03
N HIS A 204 20.92 -11.76 -21.09
CA HIS A 204 22.15 -10.95 -21.02
C HIS A 204 21.89 -9.44 -20.95
N ASN A 205 20.63 -9.03 -20.96
CA ASN A 205 20.20 -7.64 -20.97
C ASN A 205 19.14 -7.38 -19.88
N VAL A 206 19.47 -7.79 -18.65
CA VAL A 206 18.61 -7.63 -17.48
C VAL A 206 19.17 -6.62 -16.49
N PHE A 207 18.29 -6.02 -15.72
CA PHE A 207 18.61 -5.39 -14.43
C PHE A 207 17.93 -6.19 -13.32
N LYS A 208 18.32 -5.98 -12.06
CA LYS A 208 17.75 -6.74 -10.95
C LYS A 208 17.36 -5.82 -9.79
N ILE A 209 16.35 -6.27 -9.06
CA ILE A 209 15.92 -5.67 -7.79
C ILE A 209 16.03 -6.75 -6.72
N THR A 210 16.77 -6.46 -5.67
CA THR A 210 16.93 -7.36 -4.52
C THR A 210 16.21 -6.77 -3.31
N LEU A 211 15.39 -7.60 -2.66
CA LEU A 211 14.66 -7.29 -1.45
C LEU A 211 15.23 -8.10 -0.30
N ALA A 212 15.87 -7.43 0.65
CA ALA A 212 16.34 -8.02 1.90
C ALA A 212 15.39 -7.63 3.05
N VAL A 213 15.05 -8.60 3.90
CA VAL A 213 14.15 -8.38 5.04
C VAL A 213 14.90 -8.67 6.34
N GLN A 214 14.75 -7.79 7.32
CA GLN A 214 15.34 -7.95 8.64
C GLN A 214 14.29 -7.67 9.70
N LYS A 215 14.11 -8.59 10.65
CA LYS A 215 13.30 -8.33 11.83
C LYS A 215 13.97 -7.22 12.64
N VAL A 216 13.21 -6.20 13.00
CA VAL A 216 13.68 -5.13 13.88
C VAL A 216 13.45 -5.59 15.31
N MET A 217 14.52 -5.77 16.07
CA MET A 217 14.41 -6.03 17.50
C MET A 217 14.05 -4.71 18.18
N GLN A 218 12.90 -4.69 18.85
CA GLN A 218 12.49 -3.60 19.75
C GLN A 218 13.06 -3.84 21.15
#